data_AF-A0A3A8JYV8-F1
#
_entry.id   AF-A0A3A8JYV8-F1
#
_cell.length_a   1.000
_cell.length_b   1.000
_cell.length_c   1.000
_cell.angle_alpha   90.00
_cell.angle_beta   90.00
_cell.angle_gamma   90.00
#
_symmetry.space_group_name_H-M   'P 1'
#
loop_
_entity.id
_entity.type
_entity.pdbx_description
1 polymer ?
#
loop_
_entity_poly.entity_id
_entity_poly.type
_entity_poly.pdbx_seq_one_letter_code
_entity_poly.pdbx_strand_id
1 'polypeptide(L)'
;MGADTPERAHRLLGDLVFAAMGDKELEVDLSPVPAALWAGLRSVPRPAFRLRVQVRKERPLAEVRCLSLVGSAPAPGPLLGRVVGPGDVPIRGAWVALPSLHLSTRTDAEGLFQFPSVSPMESLGRLEVRAEGEMLAVESEVLASGAMPLVIRMPVKED
;
A
#
# COMPACT_ATOMS: atom_id res chain seq x y z
N MET A 1 10.95 -6.71 -33.88
CA MET A 1 9.72 -7.46 -34.20
C MET A 1 8.89 -6.59 -35.14
N GLY A 2 9.02 -6.79 -36.45
CA GLY A 2 8.10 -6.22 -37.42
C GLY A 2 6.90 -7.15 -37.60
N ALA A 3 5.76 -6.64 -38.06
CA ALA A 3 4.64 -7.50 -38.40
C ALA A 3 4.98 -8.40 -39.60
N ASP A 4 4.53 -9.64 -39.55
CA ASP A 4 4.85 -10.68 -40.55
C ASP A 4 4.18 -10.44 -41.92
N THR A 5 3.19 -9.55 -42.00
CA THR A 5 2.44 -9.21 -43.21
C THR A 5 2.32 -7.70 -43.43
N PRO A 6 2.27 -7.22 -44.69
CA PRO A 6 2.22 -5.79 -44.99
C PRO A 6 0.92 -5.14 -44.50
N GLU A 7 -0.21 -5.84 -44.52
CA GLU A 7 -1.50 -5.35 -44.02
C GLU A 7 -1.45 -5.14 -42.50
N ARG A 8 -0.82 -6.08 -41.78
CA ARG A 8 -0.66 -5.96 -40.33
C ARG A 8 0.33 -4.86 -39.97
N ALA A 9 1.41 -4.70 -40.73
CA ALA A 9 2.35 -3.60 -40.55
C ALA A 9 1.66 -2.24 -40.74
N HIS A 10 0.81 -2.13 -41.76
CA HIS A 10 0.03 -0.92 -42.00
C HIS A 10 -0.96 -0.62 -40.87
N ARG A 11 -1.69 -1.64 -40.39
CA ARG A 11 -2.62 -1.48 -39.25
C ARG A 11 -1.89 -1.00 -37.99
N LEU A 12 -0.78 -1.64 -37.63
CA LEU A 12 0.01 -1.24 -36.46
C LEU A 12 0.55 0.19 -36.59
N LEU A 13 0.94 0.60 -37.80
CA LEU A 13 1.38 1.97 -38.06
C LEU A 13 0.22 2.97 -37.84
N GLY A 14 -0.98 2.63 -38.28
CA GLY A 14 -2.18 3.42 -38.04
C GLY A 14 -2.51 3.53 -36.54
N ASP A 15 -2.54 2.40 -35.84
CA ASP A 15 -2.80 2.36 -34.39
C ASP A 15 -1.80 3.24 -33.62
N LEU A 16 -0.51 3.20 -34.01
CA LEU A 16 0.54 4.00 -33.40
C LEU A 16 0.37 5.51 -33.66
N VAL A 17 -0.03 5.90 -34.87
CA VAL A 17 -0.30 7.31 -35.20
C VAL A 17 -1.44 7.86 -34.33
N PHE A 18 -2.55 7.15 -34.26
CA PHE A 18 -3.71 7.59 -33.50
C PHE A 18 -3.45 7.60 -31.99
N ALA A 19 -2.73 6.60 -31.47
CA ALA A 19 -2.29 6.59 -30.08
C ALA A 19 -1.39 7.79 -29.76
N ALA A 20 -0.42 8.10 -30.63
CA ALA A 20 0.50 9.22 -30.45
C ALA A 20 -0.20 10.58 -30.50
N MET A 21 -1.26 10.74 -31.29
CA MET A 21 -2.06 11.98 -31.32
C MET A 21 -2.83 12.25 -30.01
N GLY A 22 -3.08 11.22 -29.20
CA GLY A 22 -3.75 11.34 -27.90
C GLY A 22 -2.84 11.75 -26.75
N ASP A 23 -1.51 11.72 -26.95
CA ASP A 23 -0.51 12.02 -25.93
C ASP A 23 -0.01 13.47 -26.06
N LYS A 24 -0.04 14.23 -24.96
CA LYS A 24 0.37 15.64 -24.94
C LYS A 24 1.89 15.84 -25.00
N GLU A 25 2.67 14.80 -24.68
CA GLU A 25 4.14 14.87 -24.72
C GLU A 25 4.70 14.57 -26.11
N LEU A 26 3.85 14.12 -27.03
CA LEU A 26 4.21 13.70 -28.38
C LEU A 26 3.60 14.63 -29.43
N GLU A 27 4.40 15.05 -30.41
CA GLU A 27 3.91 15.79 -31.57
C GLU A 27 4.07 14.93 -32.82
N VAL A 28 2.95 14.67 -33.50
CA VAL A 28 2.90 13.85 -34.71
C VAL A 28 3.07 14.74 -35.94
N ASP A 29 4.14 14.50 -36.71
CA ASP A 29 4.44 15.17 -37.98
C ASP A 29 4.20 14.19 -39.15
N LEU A 30 3.08 14.42 -39.86
CA LEU A 30 2.67 13.61 -41.00
C LEU A 30 3.26 14.10 -42.33
N SER A 31 4.11 15.13 -42.34
CA SER A 31 4.73 15.56 -43.58
C SER A 31 5.75 14.51 -44.07
N PRO A 32 5.89 14.31 -45.40
CA PRO A 32 6.70 13.23 -45.97
C PRO A 32 8.12 13.17 -45.39
N VAL A 33 8.61 11.96 -45.15
CA VAL A 33 9.99 11.75 -44.68
C VAL A 33 10.96 12.12 -45.82
N PRO A 34 11.91 13.07 -45.60
CA PRO A 34 12.85 13.49 -46.64
C PRO A 34 13.69 12.34 -47.20
N ALA A 35 13.92 12.33 -48.51
CA ALA A 35 14.72 11.29 -49.20
C ALA A 35 16.12 11.11 -48.61
N ALA A 36 16.76 12.21 -48.19
CA ALA A 36 18.08 12.19 -47.55
C ALA A 36 18.09 11.38 -46.24
N LEU A 37 16.98 11.35 -45.50
CA LEU A 37 16.88 10.59 -44.26
C LEU A 37 16.82 9.08 -44.54
N TRP A 38 16.07 8.67 -45.57
CA TRP A 38 16.06 7.27 -46.04
C TRP A 38 17.44 6.79 -46.46
N ALA A 39 18.17 7.64 -47.21
CA ALA A 39 19.55 7.37 -47.60
C ALA A 39 20.49 7.24 -46.38
N GLY A 40 20.39 8.17 -45.41
CA GLY A 40 21.18 8.12 -44.18
C GLY A 40 20.93 6.89 -43.31
N LEU A 41 19.68 6.40 -43.29
CA LEU A 41 19.26 5.18 -42.61
C LEU A 41 19.55 3.90 -43.42
N ARG A 42 20.13 4.02 -44.62
CA ARG A 42 20.38 2.92 -45.57
C ARG A 42 19.14 2.04 -45.77
N SER A 43 17.97 2.67 -45.83
CA SER A 43 16.67 2.01 -45.93
C SER A 43 15.92 2.50 -47.16
N VAL A 44 15.21 1.61 -47.84
CA VAL A 44 14.29 2.00 -48.92
C VAL A 44 13.07 2.73 -48.33
N PRO A 45 12.48 3.70 -49.05
CA PRO A 45 11.26 4.37 -48.61
C PRO A 45 10.14 3.38 -48.29
N ARG A 46 9.51 3.55 -47.14
CA ARG A 46 8.41 2.72 -46.64
C ARG A 46 7.37 3.60 -45.95
N PRO A 47 6.12 3.12 -45.75
CA PRO A 47 5.15 3.82 -44.94
C PRO A 47 5.72 4.17 -43.56
N ALA A 48 5.78 5.46 -43.26
CA ALA A 48 6.35 6.01 -42.04
C ALA A 48 5.77 7.40 -41.76
N PHE A 49 5.86 7.84 -40.51
CA PHE A 49 5.56 9.19 -40.07
C PHE A 49 6.66 9.65 -39.10
N ARG A 50 6.69 10.95 -38.80
CA ARG A 50 7.67 11.51 -37.86
C ARG A 50 7.01 11.84 -36.53
N LEU A 51 7.76 11.61 -35.46
CA LEU A 51 7.37 11.97 -34.10
C LEU A 51 8.40 12.96 -33.57
N ARG A 52 7.95 14.08 -33.03
CA ARG A 52 8.79 15.02 -32.28
C ARG A 52 8.50 14.85 -30.81
N VAL A 53 9.56 14.71 -30.03
CA VAL A 53 9.50 14.51 -28.59
C VAL A 53 10.51 15.42 -27.92
N GLN A 54 10.15 15.97 -26.76
CA GLN A 54 11.08 16.74 -25.95
C GLN A 54 12.05 15.78 -25.26
N VAL A 55 13.32 15.80 -25.68
CA VAL A 55 14.35 14.95 -25.08
C VAL A 55 14.66 15.45 -23.67
N ARG A 56 14.26 14.69 -22.65
CA ARG A 56 14.65 14.94 -21.26
C ARG A 56 15.91 14.13 -20.96
N LYS A 57 16.98 14.81 -20.53
CA LYS A 57 18.17 14.14 -19.99
C LYS A 57 17.82 13.63 -18.60
N GLU A 58 17.73 12.32 -18.46
CA GLU A 58 17.69 11.68 -17.15
C GLU A 58 18.96 12.11 -16.39
N ARG A 59 18.76 12.87 -15.31
CA ARG A 59 19.86 13.14 -14.39
C ARG A 59 19.97 11.90 -13.52
N PRO A 60 21.16 11.32 -13.35
CA PRO A 60 21.36 10.36 -12.29
C PRO A 60 20.82 11.02 -11.03
N LEU A 61 19.82 10.39 -10.41
CA LEU A 61 19.41 10.78 -9.08
C LEU A 61 20.70 10.72 -8.28
N ALA A 62 21.18 11.86 -7.76
CA ALA A 62 22.17 11.78 -6.71
C ALA A 62 21.61 10.77 -5.72
N GLU A 63 22.42 9.84 -5.22
CA GLU A 63 22.03 9.06 -4.05
C GLU A 63 21.87 10.09 -2.92
N VAL A 64 20.72 10.74 -2.90
CA VAL A 64 20.23 11.47 -1.77
C VAL A 64 20.06 10.35 -0.77
N ARG A 65 20.99 10.26 0.17
CA ARG A 65 20.69 9.59 1.43
C ARG A 65 19.45 10.31 1.92
N CYS A 66 18.28 9.73 1.66
CA CYS A 66 17.08 10.04 2.37
C CYS A 66 17.41 9.68 3.82
N LEU A 67 17.99 10.65 4.54
CA LEU A 67 17.80 10.71 5.95
C LEU A 67 16.30 10.86 6.07
N SER A 68 15.58 9.76 6.26
CA SER A 68 14.30 9.85 6.91
C SER A 68 14.62 10.62 8.18
N LEU A 69 14.22 11.89 8.25
CA LEU A 69 13.62 12.33 9.50
C LEU A 69 12.48 11.32 9.65
N VAL A 70 12.78 10.25 10.37
CA VAL A 70 11.79 9.40 10.99
C VAL A 70 10.98 10.43 11.73
N GLY A 71 9.84 10.82 11.13
CA GLY A 71 8.79 11.49 11.88
C GLY A 71 8.69 10.66 13.13
N SER A 72 9.05 11.29 14.26
CA SER A 72 9.23 10.64 15.55
C SER A 72 8.43 9.35 15.57
N ALA A 73 9.10 8.19 15.56
CA ALA A 73 8.39 6.96 15.89
C ALA A 73 7.55 7.33 17.12
N PRO A 74 6.21 7.17 17.07
CA PRO A 74 5.39 7.68 18.16
C PRO A 74 5.98 7.09 19.44
N ALA A 75 6.31 7.98 20.39
CA ALA A 75 6.89 7.55 21.63
C ALA A 75 6.00 6.41 22.18
N PRO A 76 6.59 5.31 22.68
CA PRO A 76 5.80 4.19 23.16
C PRO A 76 4.75 4.72 24.14
N GLY A 77 3.49 4.46 23.81
CA GLY A 77 2.34 4.96 24.54
C GLY A 77 1.64 3.81 25.26
N PRO A 78 0.81 4.13 26.28
CA PRO A 78 0.01 3.10 26.92
C PRO A 78 -1.09 2.61 25.96
N LEU A 79 -1.25 1.30 25.81
CA LEU A 79 -2.42 0.71 25.15
C LEU A 79 -3.50 0.47 26.21
N LEU A 80 -4.61 1.18 26.10
CA LEU A 80 -5.77 1.08 26.99
C LEU A 80 -6.94 0.42 26.27
N GLY A 81 -7.61 -0.50 26.95
CA GLY A 81 -8.84 -1.09 26.44
C GLY A 81 -9.73 -1.63 27.54
N ARG A 82 -10.93 -2.04 27.15
CA ARG A 82 -11.95 -2.62 28.02
C ARG A 82 -12.48 -3.92 27.41
N VAL A 83 -12.50 -4.98 28.20
CA VAL A 83 -13.11 -6.26 27.84
C VAL A 83 -14.52 -6.31 28.44
N VAL A 84 -15.51 -6.49 27.57
CA VAL A 84 -16.91 -6.65 27.93
C VAL A 84 -17.44 -7.97 27.39
N GLY A 85 -18.34 -8.60 28.12
CA GLY A 85 -19.10 -9.77 27.69
C GLY A 85 -20.38 -9.40 26.95
N PRO A 86 -21.26 -10.38 26.71
CA PRO A 86 -22.60 -10.15 26.17
C PRO A 86 -23.36 -9.14 27.05
N GLY A 87 -24.11 -8.23 26.43
CA GLY A 87 -24.85 -7.19 27.16
C GLY A 87 -23.99 -6.06 27.74
N ASP A 88 -22.76 -5.87 27.25
CA ASP A 88 -21.82 -4.81 27.68
C ASP A 88 -21.40 -4.93 29.17
N VAL A 89 -21.49 -6.14 29.75
CA VAL A 89 -21.05 -6.42 31.13
C VAL A 89 -19.52 -6.49 31.20
N PRO A 90 -18.83 -5.73 32.07
CA PRO A 90 -17.38 -5.78 32.18
C PRO A 90 -16.90 -7.13 32.72
N ILE A 91 -15.87 -7.72 32.08
CA ILE A 91 -15.29 -8.99 32.53
C ILE A 91 -14.06 -8.71 33.39
N ARG A 92 -14.14 -9.07 34.68
CA ARG A 92 -13.02 -8.98 35.62
C ARG A 92 -12.05 -10.14 35.46
N GLY A 93 -10.75 -9.84 35.46
CA GLY A 93 -9.69 -10.85 35.47
C GLY A 93 -9.48 -11.58 34.14
N ALA A 94 -10.06 -11.07 33.04
CA ALA A 94 -9.77 -11.56 31.70
C ALA A 94 -8.27 -11.41 31.40
N TRP A 95 -7.67 -12.46 30.88
CA TRP A 95 -6.26 -12.46 30.50
C TRP A 95 -6.12 -11.89 29.10
N VAL A 96 -5.38 -10.80 28.98
CA VAL A 96 -5.14 -10.10 27.72
C VAL A 96 -3.66 -10.20 27.40
N ALA A 97 -3.32 -10.70 26.21
CA ALA A 97 -1.95 -10.93 25.79
C ALA A 97 -1.67 -10.38 24.39
N LEU A 98 -0.46 -9.88 24.23
CA LEU A 98 0.16 -9.51 22.96
C LEU A 98 1.35 -10.45 22.75
N PRO A 99 1.14 -11.64 22.15
CA PRO A 99 2.20 -12.64 22.00
C PRO A 99 3.41 -12.11 21.24
N SER A 100 3.17 -11.29 20.21
CA SER A 100 4.23 -10.65 19.41
C SER A 100 5.17 -9.77 20.25
N LEU A 101 4.67 -9.22 21.36
CA LEU A 101 5.44 -8.36 22.28
C LEU A 101 5.79 -9.06 23.60
N HIS A 102 5.39 -10.33 23.78
CA HIS A 102 5.54 -11.08 25.03
C HIS A 102 4.93 -10.35 26.25
N LEU A 103 3.92 -9.52 26.02
CA LEU A 103 3.22 -8.79 27.08
C LEU A 103 1.92 -9.50 27.43
N SER A 104 1.60 -9.58 28.72
CA SER A 104 0.28 -9.99 29.19
C SER A 104 -0.15 -9.21 30.41
N THR A 105 -1.45 -9.01 30.57
CA THR A 105 -2.06 -8.31 31.70
C THR A 105 -3.43 -8.92 32.03
N ARG A 106 -4.02 -8.52 33.15
CA ARG A 106 -5.38 -8.92 33.53
C ARG A 106 -6.28 -7.70 33.63
N THR A 107 -7.54 -7.86 33.25
CA THR A 107 -8.53 -6.79 33.41
C THR A 107 -8.90 -6.56 34.88
N ASP A 108 -9.16 -5.31 35.25
CA ASP A 108 -9.62 -4.92 36.57
C ASP A 108 -11.12 -5.20 36.81
N ALA A 109 -11.69 -4.68 37.91
CA ALA A 109 -13.10 -4.85 38.24
C ALA A 109 -14.06 -4.21 37.21
N GLU A 110 -13.59 -3.21 36.45
CA GLU A 110 -14.34 -2.49 35.41
C GLU A 110 -14.06 -3.07 34.01
N GLY A 111 -13.34 -4.19 33.93
CA GLY A 111 -12.95 -4.83 32.67
C GLY A 111 -11.83 -4.10 31.93
N LEU A 112 -11.16 -3.13 32.56
CA LEU A 112 -10.11 -2.32 31.92
C LEU A 112 -8.78 -3.05 31.95
N PHE A 113 -8.04 -2.99 30.85
CA PHE A 113 -6.65 -3.44 30.76
C PHE A 113 -5.75 -2.31 30.25
N GLN A 114 -4.50 -2.35 30.71
CA GLN A 114 -3.47 -1.42 30.27
C GLN A 114 -2.15 -2.16 29.99
N PHE A 115 -1.49 -1.77 28.89
CA PHE A 115 -0.09 -2.07 28.65
C PHE A 115 0.70 -0.75 28.70
N PRO A 116 1.68 -0.59 29.60
CA PRO A 116 2.28 0.72 29.90
C PRO A 116 3.17 1.28 28.78
N SER A 117 3.70 0.42 27.91
CA SER A 117 4.61 0.81 26.84
C SER A 117 4.44 -0.15 25.68
N VAL A 118 3.66 0.27 24.68
CA VAL A 118 3.48 -0.47 23.44
C VAL A 118 4.06 0.38 22.33
N SER A 119 5.19 -0.05 21.78
CA SER A 119 5.76 0.60 20.59
C SER A 119 4.83 0.37 19.41
N PRO A 120 4.41 1.42 18.69
CA PRO A 120 3.71 1.28 17.42
C PRO A 120 4.72 0.86 16.36
N MET A 121 5.18 -0.39 16.43
CA MET A 121 5.65 -1.08 15.24
C MET A 121 4.43 -1.24 14.33
N GLU A 122 4.61 -1.18 13.02
CA GLU A 122 3.56 -1.08 11.98
C GLU A 122 2.43 -2.13 12.07
N SER A 123 2.56 -3.14 12.93
CA SER A 123 1.48 -4.00 13.39
C SER A 123 1.72 -4.43 14.85
N LEU A 124 0.75 -4.23 15.76
CA LEU A 124 0.76 -4.82 17.11
C LEU A 124 0.58 -6.35 17.09
N GLY A 125 0.34 -6.91 15.90
CA GLY A 125 0.07 -8.33 15.69
C GLY A 125 -1.33 -8.68 16.15
N ARG A 126 -1.46 -9.85 16.79
CA ARG A 126 -2.73 -10.36 17.30
C ARG A 126 -2.84 -10.08 18.80
N LEU A 127 -3.97 -9.55 19.22
CA LEU A 127 -4.35 -9.45 20.63
C LEU A 127 -5.18 -10.67 21.01
N GLU A 128 -4.72 -11.44 21.99
CA GLU A 128 -5.45 -12.58 22.54
C GLU A 128 -6.16 -12.16 23.84
N VAL A 129 -7.46 -12.41 23.91
CA VAL A 129 -8.25 -12.21 25.14
C VAL A 129 -8.84 -13.53 25.56
N ARG A 130 -8.61 -13.92 26.82
CA ARG A 130 -9.17 -15.11 27.44
C ARG A 130 -10.02 -14.73 28.62
N ALA A 131 -11.29 -15.12 28.60
CA ALA A 131 -12.25 -14.88 29.67
C ALA A 131 -13.09 -16.13 29.87
N GLU A 132 -13.26 -16.58 31.12
CA GLU A 132 -14.22 -17.63 31.49
C GLU A 132 -14.15 -18.92 30.64
N GLY A 133 -12.95 -19.29 30.18
CA GLY A 133 -12.70 -20.49 29.36
C GLY A 133 -12.75 -20.27 27.85
N GLU A 134 -13.22 -19.11 27.39
CA GLU A 134 -13.28 -18.71 25.98
C GLU A 134 -12.04 -17.91 25.56
N MET A 135 -11.65 -18.03 24.29
CA MET A 135 -10.50 -17.33 23.71
C MET A 135 -10.91 -16.58 22.44
N LEU A 136 -10.64 -15.28 22.41
CA LEU A 136 -10.86 -14.42 21.26
C LEU A 136 -9.52 -13.86 20.77
N ALA A 137 -9.29 -13.98 19.46
CA ALA A 137 -8.16 -13.36 18.77
C ALA A 137 -8.65 -12.13 17.99
N VAL A 138 -8.09 -10.96 18.30
CA VAL A 138 -8.37 -9.70 17.60
C VAL A 138 -7.15 -9.33 16.74
N GLU A 139 -7.36 -9.16 15.44
CA GLU A 139 -6.31 -8.86 14.46
C GLU A 139 -5.89 -7.38 14.47
N SER A 140 -4.66 -7.11 14.04
CA SER A 140 -3.96 -5.81 14.18
C SER A 140 -4.68 -4.61 13.52
N GLU A 141 -5.47 -4.85 12.47
CA GLU A 141 -6.15 -3.80 11.69
C GLU A 141 -7.20 -3.06 12.54
N VAL A 142 -7.80 -3.73 13.51
CA VAL A 142 -8.79 -3.16 14.44
C VAL A 142 -8.09 -2.38 15.58
N LEU A 143 -6.86 -2.78 15.93
CA LEU A 143 -6.05 -2.14 16.98
C LEU A 143 -5.45 -0.79 16.53
N ALA A 144 -5.32 -0.57 15.21
CA ALA A 144 -4.78 0.66 14.62
C ALA A 144 -5.87 1.73 14.35
N SER A 145 -7.15 1.39 14.48
CA SER A 145 -8.26 2.34 14.40
C SER A 145 -8.25 3.20 15.66
N GLY A 146 -7.80 4.46 15.55
CA GLY A 146 -7.52 5.41 16.64
C GLY A 146 -8.66 5.79 17.61
N ALA A 147 -9.67 4.95 17.79
CA ALA A 147 -10.65 5.05 18.86
C ALA A 147 -10.11 4.42 20.14
N MET A 148 -9.28 5.17 20.87
CA MET A 148 -9.02 4.85 22.27
C MET A 148 -10.24 5.28 23.11
N PRO A 149 -10.76 4.45 24.03
CA PRO A 149 -10.29 3.12 24.43
C PRO A 149 -10.81 1.98 23.54
N LEU A 150 -9.97 0.95 23.31
CA LEU A 150 -10.35 -0.24 22.54
C LEU A 150 -11.38 -1.07 23.33
N VAL A 151 -12.57 -1.28 22.77
CA VAL A 151 -13.61 -2.12 23.40
C VAL A 151 -13.63 -3.50 22.74
N ILE A 152 -13.37 -4.55 23.51
CA ILE A 152 -13.35 -5.94 23.05
C ILE A 152 -14.59 -6.65 23.59
N ARG A 153 -15.42 -7.18 22.70
CA ARG A 153 -16.64 -7.91 23.03
C ARG A 153 -16.37 -9.41 22.99
N MET A 154 -16.38 -10.06 24.15
CA MET A 154 -16.21 -11.51 24.27
C MET A 154 -17.55 -12.22 24.01
N PRO A 155 -17.59 -13.23 23.12
CA PRO A 155 -18.74 -14.11 22.99
C PRO A 155 -18.70 -15.13 24.13
N VAL A 156 -19.13 -14.73 25.32
CA VAL A 156 -19.29 -15.67 26.45
C VAL A 156 -20.63 -16.40 26.28
N LYS A 157 -20.64 -17.73 26.38
CA LYS A 157 -21.88 -18.50 26.54
C LYS A 157 -22.31 -18.42 28.00
N GLU A 158 -23.53 -17.95 28.25
CA GLU A 158 -24.17 -18.11 29.57
C GLU A 158 -24.44 -19.61 29.80
N ASP A 159 -24.00 -20.15 30.95
CA ASP A 159 -24.46 -21.41 31.55
C ASP A 159 -25.71 -21.15 32.42
#